data_AF-A0A242P464-F1
#
_entry.id   AF-A0A242P464-F1
#
_cell.length_a   1.000
_cell.length_b   1.000
_cell.length_c   1.000
_cell.angle_alpha   90.00
_cell.angle_beta   90.00
_cell.angle_gamma   90.00
#
_symmetry.space_group_name_H-M   'P 1'
#
loop_
_entity.id
_entity.type
_entity.pdbx_description
1 polymer ?
#
loop_
_entity_poly.entity_id
_entity_poly.type
_entity_poly.pdbx_seq_one_letter_code
_entity_poly.pdbx_strand_id
1 'polypeptide(L)' 'MKIKRRGRPTYTDDFKQQMVTLYQLGKTRSKLVLQYQLMLSALDRGITKYSTTDSFKLKIIEALKIMSY' A
#
# COMPACT_ATOMS: atom_id res chain seq x y z
N MET A 1 14.53 29.86 14.75
CA MET A 1 13.58 28.75 15.03
C MET A 1 14.17 27.44 14.50
N LYS A 2 14.50 26.47 15.35
CA LYS A 2 14.89 25.13 14.87
C LYS A 2 13.63 24.33 14.56
N ILE A 3 13.38 24.03 13.29
CA ILE A 3 12.30 23.14 12.89
C ILE A 3 12.63 21.74 13.44
N LYS A 4 11.96 21.32 14.51
CA LYS A 4 11.98 19.91 14.94
C LYS A 4 11.38 19.08 13.82
N ARG A 5 12.21 18.41 13.04
CA ARG A 5 11.76 17.48 12.01
C ARG A 5 10.95 16.39 12.71
N ARG A 6 9.64 16.31 12.44
CA ARG A 6 8.82 15.17 12.88
C ARG A 6 9.49 13.89 12.33
N GLY A 7 9.68 12.90 13.20
CA GLY A 7 10.23 11.61 12.80
C GLY A 7 9.42 11.03 11.64
N ARG A 8 10.11 10.39 10.69
CA ARG A 8 9.42 9.75 9.56
C ARG A 8 8.56 8.60 10.12
N PRO A 9 7.29 8.48 9.71
CA PRO A 9 6.49 7.31 10.06
C PRO A 9 7.13 6.05 9.47
N THR A 10 7.33 5.03 10.31
CA THR A 10 7.85 3.72 9.91
C THR A 10 6.67 2.79 9.62
N TYR A 11 6.48 2.47 8.35
CA TYR A 11 5.48 1.49 7.93
C TYR A 11 6.13 0.11 7.79
N THR A 12 5.51 -0.93 8.36
CA THR A 12 5.92 -2.33 8.18
C THR A 12 5.75 -2.75 6.72
N ASP A 13 6.49 -3.77 6.27
CA ASP A 13 6.39 -4.25 4.88
C ASP A 13 5.00 -4.84 4.62
N ASP A 14 4.44 -5.60 5.56
CA ASP A 14 3.10 -6.16 5.46
C ASP A 14 2.02 -5.08 5.30
N PHE A 15 2.10 -4.00 6.09
CA PHE A 15 1.18 -2.87 5.95
C PHE A 15 1.27 -2.23 4.56
N LYS A 16 2.48 -2.06 4.01
CA LYS A 16 2.66 -1.54 2.64
C LYS A 16 2.04 -2.46 1.60
N GLN A 17 2.22 -3.78 1.75
CA GLN A 17 1.61 -4.78 0.88
C GLN A 17 0.09 -4.68 0.92
N GLN A 18 -0.51 -4.62 2.12
CA GLN A 18 -1.96 -4.45 2.29
C GLN A 18 -2.48 -3.19 1.59
N MET A 19 -1.79 -2.05 1.73
CA MET A 19 -2.19 -0.80 1.08
C MET A 19 -2.15 -0.88 -0.45
N VAL A 20 -1.15 -1.55 -1.01
CA VAL A 20 -1.03 -1.73 -2.47
C VAL A 20 -2.07 -2.73 -2.99
N THR A 21 -2.37 -3.78 -2.23
CA THR A 21 -3.47 -4.71 -2.55
C THR A 21 -4.79 -3.95 -2.62
N LEU A 22 -5.10 -3.11 -1.63
CA LEU A 22 -6.32 -2.28 -1.63
C LEU A 22 -6.41 -1.35 -2.85
N TYR A 23 -5.28 -0.80 -3.29
CA TYR A 23 -5.21 0.01 -4.51
C TYR A 23 -5.50 -0.84 -5.76
N GLN A 24 -4.92 -2.04 -5.87
CA GLN A 24 -5.18 -2.94 -7.01
C GLN A 24 -6.61 -3.48 -7.06
N LEU A 25 -7.27 -3.59 -5.89
CA LEU A 25 -8.70 -3.90 -5.79
C LEU A 25 -9.62 -2.75 -6.23
N GLY A 26 -9.08 -1.58 -6.58
CA GLY A 26 -9.83 -0.45 -7.10
C GLY A 26 -10.10 0.68 -6.10
N LYS A 27 -9.53 0.65 -4.89
CA LYS A 27 -9.61 1.82 -4.00
C LYS A 27 -8.75 2.96 -4.51
N THR A 28 -9.29 4.18 -4.47
CA THR A 28 -8.55 5.38 -4.92
C THR A 28 -7.43 5.75 -3.96
N ARG A 29 -6.31 6.23 -4.51
CA ARG A 29 -5.13 6.68 -3.73
C ARG A 29 -5.50 7.66 -2.63
N SER A 30 -6.32 8.67 -2.95
CA SER A 30 -6.73 9.71 -2.01
C SER A 30 -7.49 9.16 -0.81
N LYS A 31 -8.35 8.16 -1.02
CA LYS A 31 -9.12 7.53 0.05
C LYS A 31 -8.23 6.72 0.98
N LEU A 32 -7.24 6.00 0.45
CA LEU A 32 -6.25 5.27 1.25
C LEU A 32 -5.35 6.21 2.06
N VAL A 33 -4.85 7.28 1.43
CA VAL A 33 -4.03 8.31 2.09
C VAL A 33 -4.77 8.97 3.24
N LEU A 34 -6.04 9.33 3.03
CA LEU A 34 -6.86 9.98 4.05
C LEU A 34 -7.23 9.02 5.20
N GLN A 35 -7.71 7.81 4.87
CA GLN A 35 -8.23 6.85 5.84
C GLN A 35 -7.12 6.28 6.73
N TYR A 36 -5.93 6.03 6.18
CA TYR A 36 -4.83 5.39 6.89
C TYR A 36 -3.69 6.35 7.25
N GLN A 37 -3.89 7.67 7.06
CA GLN A 37 -2.87 8.71 7.27
C GLN A 37 -1.53 8.34 6.63
N LEU A 38 -1.61 7.75 5.43
CA LEU A 38 -0.47 7.25 4.70
C LEU A 38 0.15 8.40 3.89
N MET A 39 1.47 8.50 3.88
CA MET A 39 2.12 9.46 2.99
C MET A 39 1.96 9.01 1.52
N LEU A 40 1.45 9.89 0.64
CA LEU A 40 1.21 9.58 -0.77
C LEU A 40 2.44 8.97 -1.47
N SER A 41 3.62 9.56 -1.24
CA SER A 41 4.87 9.05 -1.81
C SER A 41 5.25 7.64 -1.32
N ALA A 42 4.82 7.25 -0.12
CA ALA A 42 5.06 5.91 0.39
C ALA A 42 4.18 4.89 -0.34
N LEU A 43 2.92 5.27 -0.64
CA LEU A 43 2.02 4.46 -1.45
C LEU A 43 2.56 4.29 -2.87
N ASP A 44 2.97 5.37 -3.52
CA ASP A 44 3.46 5.32 -4.90
C ASP A 44 4.72 4.45 -5.02
N ARG A 45 5.68 4.59 -4.09
CA ARG A 45 6.86 3.72 -4.02
C ARG A 45 6.49 2.25 -3.81
N GLY A 46 5.46 1.99 -3.00
CA GLY A 46 4.91 0.65 -2.82
C GLY A 46 4.36 0.11 -4.13
N ILE A 47 3.50 0.86 -4.81
CA ILE A 47 2.90 0.46 -6.09
C ILE A 47 3.99 0.11 -7.10
N THR A 48 5.01 0.97 -7.26
CA THR A 48 6.11 0.68 -8.19
C THR A 48 6.88 -0.59 -7.81
N LYS A 49 7.12 -0.83 -6.51
CA LYS A 49 7.88 -1.99 -6.02
C LYS A 49 7.12 -3.32 -6.19
N TYR A 50 5.82 -3.33 -5.92
CA TYR A 50 5.01 -4.55 -5.95
C TYR A 50 4.30 -4.77 -7.29
N SER A 51 4.19 -3.75 -8.15
CA SER A 51 3.62 -3.92 -9.51
C SER A 51 4.56 -4.66 -10.47
N THR A 52 5.86 -4.63 -10.23
CA THR A 52 6.87 -5.36 -11.02
C THR A 52 6.99 -6.82 -10.62
N THR A 53 6.45 -7.21 -9.47
CA THR A 53 6.63 -8.56 -8.94
C THR A 53 5.44 -9.43 -9.33
N ASP A 54 5.65 -10.36 -10.26
CA ASP A 54 4.57 -11.25 -10.71
C ASP A 54 4.00 -12.12 -9.58
N SER A 55 4.83 -12.48 -8.60
CA SER A 55 4.38 -13.19 -7.39
C SER A 55 3.38 -12.40 -6.54
N PHE A 56 3.42 -11.07 -6.57
CA PHE A 56 2.48 -10.23 -5.83
C PHE A 56 1.08 -10.27 -6.46
N LYS A 57 1.00 -10.26 -7.79
CA LYS A 57 -0.28 -10.36 -8.52
C LYS A 57 -0.94 -11.73 -8.31
N LEU A 58 -0.14 -12.80 -8.40
CA LEU A 58 -0.63 -14.17 -8.17
C LEU A 58 -1.23 -14.31 -6.77
N LYS A 59 -0.53 -13.80 -5.73
CA LYS A 59 -1.00 -13.85 -4.34
C LYS A 59 -2.34 -13.11 -4.14
N ILE A 60 -2.56 -12.01 -4.85
CA ILE A 60 -3.84 -11.27 -4.80
C ILE A 60 -4.96 -12.06 -5.47
N ILE A 61 -4.70 -12.65 -6.64
CA ILE A 61 -5.68 -13.47 -7.36
C ILE A 61 -6.07 -14.69 -6.52
N GLU A 62 -5.10 -15.36 -5.89
CA GLU A 62 -5.36 -16.49 -4.98
C GLU A 62 -6.23 -16.09 -3.79
N ALA A 63 -5.91 -14.96 -3.14
CA ALA A 63 -6.70 -14.46 -2.00
C ALA A 63 -8.14 -14.11 -2.40
N LEU A 64 -8.33 -13.47 -3.55
CA LEU A 64 -9.66 -13.18 -4.09
C LEU A 64 -10.44 -14.45 -4.42
N LYS A 65 -9.76 -15.44 -5.01
CA LYS A 65 -10.34 -16.73 -5.36
C LYS A 65 -10.83 -17.46 -4.12
N ILE A 66 -10.07 -17.45 -3.02
CA ILE A 66 -10.47 -18.06 -1.73
C ILE A 66 -11.70 -17.37 -1.14
N MET A 67 -11.83 -16.04 -1.24
CA MET A 67 -12.99 -15.31 -0.69
C MET A 67 -14.27 -15.46 -1.52
N SER A 68 -14.18 -15.99 -2.74
CA SER A 68 -15.30 -16.13 -3.68
C SER A 68 -15.90 -17.54 -3.73
N TYR A 69 -15.31 -18.52 -3.04
CA TYR A 69 -15.82 -19.89 -2.88
C TYR A 69 -16.51 -20.03 -1.52
#